data_AF-A0A920BGW9-F1
#
_entry.id   AF-A0A920BGW9-F1
#
_cell.length_a   1.000
_cell.length_b   1.000
_cell.length_c   1.000
_cell.angle_alpha   90.00
_cell.angle_beta   90.00
_cell.angle_gamma   90.00
#
_symmetry.space_group_name_H-M   'P 1'
#
loop_
_entity.id
_entity.type
_entity.pdbx_description
1 polymer ?
#
loop_
_entity_poly.entity_id
_entity_poly.type
_entity_poly.pdbx_seq_one_letter_code
_entity_poly.pdbx_strand_id
1 'polypeptide(L)' 'MLFRLPMKNMRERNATLHQLREDITPDAYADYAERWVAAGAGIIGGCCGISARHIRCLKKRLSR' A
#
# COMPACT_ATOMS: atom_id res chain seq x y z
N MET A 1 22.08 24.85 19.01
CA MET A 1 20.61 24.97 18.88
C MET A 1 20.09 23.72 18.18
N LEU A 2 19.74 22.70 18.95
CA LEU A 2 19.18 21.45 18.43
C LEU A 2 17.70 21.67 18.16
N PHE A 3 17.31 21.76 16.89
CA PHE A 3 15.90 21.75 16.48
C PHE A 3 15.34 20.34 16.70
N ARG A 4 14.90 20.05 17.93
CA ARG A 4 14.10 18.87 18.23
C ARG A 4 12.69 19.16 17.75
N LEU A 5 12.34 18.63 16.58
CA LEU A 5 10.94 18.65 16.13
C LEU A 5 10.08 18.01 17.23
N PRO A 6 8.96 18.64 17.62
CA PRO A 6 8.04 18.00 18.55
C PRO A 6 7.59 16.70 17.92
N MET A 7 7.65 15.60 18.67
CA MET A 7 7.09 14.30 18.30
C MET A 7 5.58 14.50 18.13
N LYS A 8 5.16 14.93 16.94
CA LYS A 8 3.75 15.02 16.57
C LYS A 8 3.22 13.59 16.54
N ASN A 9 2.13 13.36 17.26
CA ASN A 9 1.49 12.05 17.38
C ASN A 9 1.48 11.30 16.04
N MET A 10 2.00 10.06 16.03
CA MET A 10 1.97 9.11 14.91
C MET A 10 0.58 9.03 14.21
N ARG A 11 -0.48 9.38 14.94
CA ARG A 11 -1.88 9.42 14.50
C ARG A 11 -2.19 10.48 13.42
N GLU A 12 -1.36 11.50 13.22
CA GLU A 12 -1.67 12.59 12.27
C GLU A 12 -1.22 12.35 10.82
N ARG A 13 -0.53 11.24 10.51
CA ARG A 13 -0.07 10.95 9.13
C ARG A 13 -1.18 10.52 8.17
N ASN A 14 -2.41 10.33 8.65
CA ASN A 14 -3.59 9.96 7.86
C ASN A 14 -4.82 10.84 8.19
N ALA A 15 -4.64 12.03 8.79
CA ALA A 15 -5.75 12.81 9.36
C ALA A 15 -6.83 13.23 8.33
N THR A 16 -6.48 13.30 7.04
CA THR A 16 -7.46 13.28 5.93
C THR A 16 -7.73 11.82 5.57
N LEU A 17 -8.44 11.13 6.46
CA LEU A 17 -8.70 9.70 6.35
C LEU A 17 -9.58 9.46 5.12
N HIS A 18 -8.98 9.15 3.97
CA HIS A 18 -9.69 8.42 2.94
C HIS A 18 -10.21 7.16 3.63
N GLN A 19 -11.52 7.04 3.79
CA GLN A 19 -12.13 5.78 4.19
C GLN A 19 -11.46 4.67 3.38
N LEU A 20 -11.03 3.61 4.07
CA LEU A 20 -10.44 2.46 3.43
C LEU A 20 -11.36 2.06 2.29
N ARG A 21 -10.87 2.25 1.07
CA ARG A 21 -11.62 2.06 -0.15
C ARG A 21 -12.03 0.59 -0.24
N GLU A 22 -13.32 0.32 -0.12
CA GLU A 22 -13.87 -1.04 -0.14
C GLU A 22 -13.64 -1.73 -1.51
N ASP A 23 -13.40 -0.93 -2.55
CA ASP A 23 -13.05 -1.38 -3.91
C ASP A 23 -11.62 -1.91 -4.03
N ILE A 24 -10.78 -1.81 -2.99
CA ILE A 24 -9.47 -2.46 -2.97
C ILE A 24 -9.64 -3.94 -2.59
N THR A 25 -10.07 -4.73 -3.57
CA THR A 25 -10.08 -6.19 -3.46
C THR A 25 -8.71 -6.78 -3.81
N PRO A 26 -8.41 -8.05 -3.44
CA PRO A 26 -7.16 -8.70 -3.81
C PRO A 26 -6.88 -8.73 -5.32
N ASP A 27 -7.92 -8.91 -6.14
CA ASP A 27 -7.80 -8.94 -7.60
C ASP A 27 -7.59 -7.54 -8.18
N ALA A 28 -8.39 -6.56 -7.75
CA ALA A 28 -8.24 -5.18 -8.21
C ALA A 28 -6.84 -4.62 -7.86
N TYR A 29 -6.34 -4.92 -6.65
CA TYR A 29 -4.99 -4.54 -6.26
C TYR A 29 -3.91 -5.17 -7.15
N ALA A 30 -4.13 -6.42 -7.58
CA ALA A 30 -3.20 -7.11 -8.47
C ALA A 30 -3.22 -6.56 -9.90
N ASP A 31 -4.38 -6.13 -10.42
CA ASP A 31 -4.47 -5.44 -11.71
C ASP A 31 -3.67 -4.13 -11.72
N TYR A 32 -3.62 -3.41 -10.60
CA TYR A 32 -2.76 -2.23 -10.46
C TYR A 32 -1.28 -2.62 -10.37
N ALA A 33 -0.97 -3.66 -9.60
CA ALA A 33 0.40 -4.12 -9.42
C ALA A 33 1.06 -4.56 -10.72
N GLU A 34 0.34 -5.22 -11.63
CA GLU A 34 0.85 -5.57 -12.96
C GLU A 34 1.28 -4.33 -13.76
N ARG A 35 0.53 -3.23 -13.67
CA ARG A 35 0.90 -1.95 -14.31
C ARG A 35 2.14 -1.33 -13.67
N TRP A 36 2.29 -1.46 -12.36
CA TRP A 36 3.50 -0.99 -11.67
C TRP A 36 4.73 -1.79 -12.06
N VAL A 37 4.60 -3.11 -12.18
CA VAL A 37 5.68 -3.97 -12.70
C VAL A 37 6.05 -3.57 -14.12
N ALA A 38 5.06 -3.36 -15.00
CA ALA A 38 5.30 -2.89 -16.37
C ALA A 38 5.99 -1.52 -16.41
N ALA A 39 5.76 -0.67 -15.41
CA ALA A 39 6.44 0.61 -15.22
C ALA A 39 7.83 0.51 -14.56
N GLY A 40 8.29 -0.71 -14.22
CA GLY A 40 9.63 -0.95 -13.66
C GLY A 40 9.69 -1.05 -12.14
N ALA A 41 8.56 -1.25 -11.44
CA ALA A 41 8.58 -1.45 -10.00
C ALA A 41 9.30 -2.75 -9.61
N GLY A 42 10.38 -2.63 -8.82
CA GLY A 42 11.14 -3.78 -8.30
C GLY A 42 10.61 -4.35 -6.98
N ILE A 43 9.79 -3.60 -6.24
CA ILE A 43 9.22 -4.01 -4.94
C ILE A 43 7.77 -3.51 -4.86
N ILE A 44 6.84 -4.41 -4.54
CA ILE A 44 5.42 -4.11 -4.32
C ILE A 44 5.00 -4.69 -2.97
N GLY A 45 4.50 -3.82 -2.10
CA GLY A 45 4.10 -4.16 -0.72
C GLY A 45 2.65 -3.74 -0.42
N GLY A 46 2.39 -3.33 0.80
CA GLY A 46 1.08 -2.86 1.24
C GLY A 46 1.18 -1.96 2.47
N CYS A 47 0.20 -1.05 2.63
CA CYS A 47 0.04 -0.21 3.81
C CYS A 47 -1.37 -0.43 4.39
N CYS A 48 -2.03 0.62 4.89
CA CYS A 48 -3.41 0.56 5.38
C CYS A 48 -4.35 0.01 4.28
N GLY A 49 -5.13 -1.02 4.62
CA GLY A 49 -6.10 -1.65 3.71
C GLY A 49 -5.57 -2.84 2.93
N ILE A 50 -4.25 -2.99 2.80
CA ILE A 50 -3.66 -4.12 2.08
C ILE A 50 -3.38 -5.26 3.04
N SER A 51 -4.31 -6.22 3.09
CA SER A 51 -4.18 -7.43 3.91
C SER A 51 -3.30 -8.50 3.26
N ALA A 52 -2.95 -9.54 4.03
CA ALA A 52 -2.22 -10.70 3.52
C ALA A 52 -2.92 -11.43 2.35
N ARG A 53 -4.26 -11.29 2.20
CA ARG A 53 -4.99 -11.83 1.05
C ARG A 53 -4.55 -11.16 -0.25
N HIS A 54 -4.33 -9.85 -0.23
CA HIS A 54 -3.82 -9.08 -1.37
C HIS A 54 -2.42 -9.54 -1.76
N ILE A 55 -1.50 -9.61 -0.80
CA ILE A 55 -0.11 -10.02 -1.05
C ILE A 55 -0.04 -11.46 -1.60
N ARG A 56 -0.89 -12.38 -1.12
CA ARG A 56 -1.00 -13.73 -1.70
C ARG A 56 -1.51 -13.71 -3.14
N CYS A 57 -2.48 -12.85 -3.46
CA CYS A 57 -2.97 -12.69 -4.83
C CYS A 57 -1.86 -12.15 -5.75
N LEU A 58 -1.14 -11.11 -5.30
CA LEU A 58 0.02 -10.57 -6.01
C LEU A 58 1.05 -11.65 -6.33
N LYS A 59 1.45 -12.43 -5.31
CA LYS A 59 2.42 -13.51 -5.50
C LYS A 59 1.93 -14.54 -6.53
N LYS A 60 0.65 -14.90 -6.52
CA LYS A 60 0.08 -15.84 -7.51
C LYS A 60 0.09 -15.28 -8.93
N ARG A 61 -0.21 -14.00 -9.12
CA ARG A 61 -0.26 -13.37 -10.45
C ARG A 61 1.12 -13.04 -11.02
N LEU A 62 2.04 -12.54 -10.18
CA LEU A 62 3.35 -12.03 -10.62
C LEU A 62 4.48 -13.08 -10.62
N SER A 63 4.27 -14.27 -10.07
CA SER A 63 5.27 -15.38 -10.09
C SER A 63 5.05 -16.35 -11.26
N ARG A 64 4.47 -15.89 -12.36
CA ARG A 64 4.39 -16.61 -13.63
C ARG A 64 5.54 -16.20 -14.52
#